data_AF-A0A3N9UY08-F1
#
_entry.id   AF-A0A3N9UY08-F1
#
_cell.length_a   1.000
_cell.length_b   1.000
_cell.length_c   1.000
_cell.angle_alpha   90.00
_cell.angle_beta   90.00
_cell.angle_gamma   90.00
#
_symmetry.space_group_name_H-M   'P 1'
#
loop_
_entity.id
_entity.type
_entity.pdbx_description
1 polymer ?
#
loop_
_entity_poly.entity_id
_entity_poly.type
_entity_poly.pdbx_seq_one_letter_code
_entity_poly.pdbx_strand_id
1 'polypeptide(L)'
;MFTVVGLNEKDVSNASNFTEALKIFHERCIKPIAEGQKPGDAETTCYIEAKGETASTRMYYRYVFEFAVKAGLIKDGKIAEPLIEPPTTELIAAFSRAAVMQMVGTLGCH
;
A
#
# COMPACT_ATOMS: atom_id res chain seq x y z
N MET A 1 -12.05 5.03 -5.29
CA MET A 1 -12.13 4.80 -3.84
C MET A 1 -11.05 3.80 -3.44
N PHE A 2 -10.47 3.97 -2.25
CA PHE A 2 -9.44 3.09 -1.73
C PHE A 2 -9.91 2.42 -0.43
N THR A 3 -9.49 1.18 -0.22
CA THR A 3 -9.64 0.48 1.05
C THR A 3 -8.25 0.12 1.56
N VAL A 4 -7.99 0.39 2.83
CA VAL A 4 -6.73 0.12 3.52
C VAL A 4 -6.97 -1.00 4.52
N VAL A 5 -6.12 -2.02 4.48
CA VAL A 5 -6.10 -3.10 5.47
C VAL A 5 -4.80 -3.04 6.26
N GLY A 6 -4.93 -2.94 7.58
CA GLY A 6 -3.83 -2.85 8.54
C GLY A 6 -3.13 -4.19 8.81
N LEU A 7 -2.24 -4.20 9.80
CA LEU A 7 -1.50 -5.41 10.22
C LEU A 7 -2.40 -6.52 10.76
N ASN A 8 -3.51 -6.12 11.38
CA ASN A 8 -4.61 -6.98 11.71
C ASN A 8 -5.65 -6.87 10.59
N GLU A 9 -6.01 -7.97 9.94
CA GLU A 9 -6.94 -7.96 8.79
C GLU A 9 -8.33 -7.40 9.13
N LYS A 10 -8.66 -7.31 10.43
CA LYS A 10 -9.88 -6.65 10.93
C LYS A 10 -9.80 -5.13 10.88
N ASP A 11 -8.61 -4.55 10.78
CA ASP A 11 -8.38 -3.11 10.75
C ASP A 11 -8.55 -2.54 9.34
N VAL A 12 -9.80 -2.48 8.91
CA VAL A 12 -10.19 -1.99 7.58
C VAL A 12 -10.59 -0.52 7.65
N SER A 13 -10.18 0.28 6.67
CA SER A 13 -10.63 1.67 6.53
C SER A 13 -10.75 2.08 5.07
N ASN A 14 -11.65 3.03 4.79
CA ASN A 14 -11.85 3.54 3.44
C ASN A 14 -11.24 4.94 3.32
N ALA A 15 -10.76 5.25 2.12
CA ALA A 15 -10.19 6.54 1.77
C ALA A 15 -10.72 6.98 0.40
N SER A 16 -10.87 8.29 0.24
CA SER A 16 -11.42 8.90 -0.98
C SER A 16 -10.36 9.06 -2.06
N ASN A 17 -9.11 9.30 -1.67
CA ASN A 17 -7.94 9.43 -2.54
C ASN A 17 -6.74 8.61 -2.02
N PHE A 18 -5.65 8.56 -2.78
CA PHE A 18 -4.53 7.70 -2.44
C PHE A 18 -3.64 8.31 -1.36
N THR A 19 -3.50 9.64 -1.28
CA THR A 19 -2.76 10.27 -0.17
C THR A 19 -3.39 10.05 1.20
N GLU A 20 -4.72 10.09 1.29
CA GLU A 20 -5.46 9.70 2.50
C GLU A 20 -5.26 8.21 2.81
N ALA A 21 -5.36 7.35 1.79
CA ALA A 21 -5.10 5.92 1.95
C ALA A 21 -3.67 5.66 2.47
N LEU A 22 -2.68 6.40 1.96
CA LEU A 22 -1.28 6.29 2.36
C LEU A 22 -1.05 6.75 3.80
N LYS A 23 -1.76 7.79 4.27
CA LYS A 23 -1.72 8.22 5.68
C LYS A 23 -2.21 7.12 6.61
N ILE A 24 -3.38 6.56 6.32
CA ILE A 24 -3.95 5.45 7.09
C ILE A 24 -3.01 4.24 7.05
N PHE A 25 -2.48 3.91 5.86
CA PHE A 25 -1.55 2.80 5.67
C PHE A 25 -0.25 3.01 6.46
N HIS A 26 0.26 4.23 6.50
CA HIS A 26 1.46 4.56 7.26
C HIS A 26 1.25 4.33 8.77
N GLU A 27 0.15 4.85 9.32
CA GLU A 27 -0.17 4.71 10.74
C GLU A 27 -0.41 3.26 11.16
N ARG A 28 -1.07 2.47 10.30
CA ARG A 28 -1.51 1.11 10.63
C ARG A 28 -0.55 0.00 10.23
N CYS A 29 0.37 0.29 9.31
CA CYS A 29 1.28 -0.72 8.77
C CYS A 29 2.73 -0.29 8.92
N ILE A 30 3.13 0.84 8.32
CA ILE A 30 4.54 1.25 8.23
C ILE A 30 5.11 1.57 9.60
N LYS A 31 4.44 2.42 10.37
CA LYS A 31 4.89 2.82 11.71
C LYS A 31 4.97 1.62 12.67
N PRO A 32 3.93 0.77 12.81
CA PRO A 32 4.02 -0.34 13.75
C PRO A 32 5.04 -1.41 13.32
N ILE A 33 5.21 -1.69 12.02
CA ILE A 33 6.29 -2.57 11.52
C ILE A 33 7.67 -1.98 11.90
N ALA A 34 7.87 -0.67 11.68
CA ALA A 34 9.12 0.00 12.03
C ALA A 34 9.39 -0.01 13.55
N GLU A 35 8.34 -0.01 14.37
CA GLU A 35 8.40 -0.16 15.83
C GLU A 35 8.59 -1.63 16.29
N GLY A 36 8.72 -2.57 15.35
CA GLY A 36 9.04 -3.98 15.63
C GLY A 36 7.82 -4.89 15.75
N GLN A 37 6.61 -4.42 15.42
CA GLN A 37 5.45 -5.32 15.36
C GLN A 37 5.60 -6.27 14.18
N LYS A 38 5.54 -7.57 14.48
CA LYS A 38 5.56 -8.64 13.50
C LYS A 38 4.15 -9.19 13.34
N PRO A 39 3.48 -8.97 12.22
CA PRO A 39 2.30 -9.76 11.85
C PRO A 39 2.74 -11.17 11.42
N GLY A 40 1.80 -12.11 11.37
CA GLY A 40 2.08 -13.51 10.97
C GLY A 40 2.72 -13.61 9.57
N ASP A 41 2.25 -12.79 8.62
CA ASP A 41 2.77 -12.65 7.25
C ASP A 41 2.63 -11.19 6.75
N ALA A 42 3.46 -10.28 7.26
CA ALA A 42 3.35 -8.82 7.04
C ALA A 42 3.27 -8.39 5.59
N GLU A 43 4.02 -9.11 4.76
CA GLU A 43 4.19 -8.77 3.35
C GLU A 43 2.89 -8.97 2.56
N THR A 44 1.92 -9.73 3.08
CA THR A 44 0.65 -10.03 2.40
C THR A 44 -0.60 -9.60 3.15
N THR A 45 -0.53 -9.32 4.46
CA THR A 45 -1.73 -8.90 5.22
C THR A 45 -2.04 -7.41 5.11
N CYS A 46 -1.01 -6.57 4.96
CA CYS A 46 -1.17 -5.12 4.81
C CYS A 46 -1.23 -4.71 3.35
N TYR A 47 -2.30 -4.03 2.93
CA TYR A 47 -2.41 -3.50 1.57
C TYR A 47 -3.28 -2.26 1.45
N ILE A 48 -3.11 -1.58 0.32
CA ILE A 48 -4.09 -0.64 -0.22
C ILE A 48 -4.78 -1.33 -1.40
N GLU A 49 -6.10 -1.35 -1.39
CA GLU A 49 -6.93 -1.81 -2.50
C GLU A 49 -7.54 -0.60 -3.22
N ALA A 50 -7.29 -0.49 -4.52
CA ALA A 50 -8.01 0.43 -5.39
C ALA A 50 -9.25 -0.27 -5.93
N LYS A 51 -10.44 0.31 -5.68
CA LYS A 51 -11.72 -0.19 -6.19
C LYS A 51 -12.12 0.59 -7.43
N GLY A 52 -12.09 -0.10 -8.58
CA GLY A 52 -12.67 0.36 -9.84
C GLY A 52 -14.09 -0.18 -10.02
N GLU A 53 -14.76 0.25 -11.09
CA GLU A 53 -16.14 -0.17 -11.39
C GLU A 53 -16.26 -1.65 -11.72
N THR A 54 -15.28 -2.22 -12.43
CA THR A 54 -15.31 -3.60 -12.94
C THR A 54 -14.34 -4.54 -12.23
N ALA A 55 -13.35 -4.00 -11.53
CA ALA A 55 -12.31 -4.77 -10.86
C ALA A 55 -11.71 -3.98 -9.68
N SER A 56 -11.25 -4.71 -8.67
CA SER A 56 -10.34 -4.18 -7.65
C SER A 56 -8.92 -4.68 -7.87
N THR A 57 -7.94 -3.90 -7.42
CA THR A 57 -6.54 -4.31 -7.45
C THR A 57 -5.87 -3.92 -6.14
N ARG A 58 -5.00 -4.79 -5.65
CA ARG A 58 -4.33 -4.66 -4.35
C ARG A 58 -2.86 -4.41 -4.55
N MET A 59 -2.33 -3.51 -3.75
CA MET A 59 -0.90 -3.27 -3.60
C MET A 59 -0.52 -3.58 -2.17
N TYR A 60 0.28 -4.62 -1.96
CA TYR A 60 0.72 -5.04 -0.62
C TYR A 60 1.85 -4.16 -0.08
N TYR A 61 2.10 -4.25 1.23
CA TYR A 61 3.03 -3.42 2.00
C TYR A 61 4.33 -3.11 1.29
N ARG A 62 5.04 -4.15 0.82
CA ARG A 62 6.32 -3.99 0.15
C ARG A 62 6.23 -3.04 -1.05
N TYR A 63 5.19 -3.21 -1.86
CA TYR A 63 4.98 -2.43 -3.08
C TYR A 63 4.44 -1.03 -2.79
N VAL A 64 3.56 -0.88 -1.79
CA VAL A 64 3.09 0.44 -1.33
C VAL A 64 4.26 1.26 -0.81
N PHE A 65 5.09 0.67 0.04
CA PHE A 65 6.25 1.33 0.62
C PHE A 65 7.28 1.70 -0.45
N GLU A 66 7.64 0.77 -1.33
CA GLU A 66 8.58 1.02 -2.42
C GLU A 66 8.09 2.13 -3.35
N PHE A 67 6.81 2.10 -3.74
CA PHE A 67 6.21 3.16 -4.55
C PHE A 67 6.24 4.49 -3.83
N ALA A 68 5.79 4.55 -2.57
CA ALA A 68 5.74 5.79 -1.80
C ALA A 68 7.12 6.42 -1.59
N VAL A 69 8.17 5.61 -1.39
CA VAL A 69 9.55 6.10 -1.32
C VAL A 69 10.01 6.64 -2.67
N LYS A 70 9.80 5.89 -3.77
CA LYS A 70 10.21 6.33 -5.12
C LYS A 70 9.47 7.58 -5.59
N ALA A 71 8.19 7.72 -5.24
CA ALA A 71 7.39 8.90 -5.53
C ALA A 71 7.67 10.08 -4.58
N GLY A 72 8.57 9.91 -3.59
CA GLY A 72 8.93 10.95 -2.63
C GLY A 72 7.84 11.28 -1.60
N LEU A 73 6.81 10.43 -1.49
CA LEU A 73 5.70 10.53 -0.54
C LEU A 73 6.09 10.08 0.87
N ILE A 74 7.12 9.23 0.97
CA ILE A 74 7.76 8.84 2.22
C ILE A 74 9.25 9.14 2.14
N LYS A 75 9.77 9.80 3.18
CA LYS A 75 11.19 10.11 3.36
C LYS A 75 11.58 9.72 4.79
N ASP A 76 12.66 8.95 4.94
CA ASP A 76 13.16 8.46 6.23
C ASP A 76 12.06 7.81 7.10
N GLY A 77 11.19 7.01 6.46
CA GLY A 77 10.08 6.32 7.12
C GLY A 77 8.93 7.21 7.58
N LYS A 78 8.93 8.51 7.22
CA LYS A 78 7.87 9.48 7.53
C LYS A 78 7.17 9.96 6.27
N ILE A 79 5.90 10.32 6.40
CA ILE A 79 5.15 10.97 5.30
C ILE A 79 5.78 12.33 4.99
N ALA A 80 5.96 12.61 3.70
CA ALA A 80 6.49 13.87 3.23
C ALA A 80 5.48 15.01 3.40
N GLU A 81 5.98 16.21 3.71
CA GLU A 81 5.21 17.45 3.76
C GLU A 81 5.80 18.47 2.77
N PRO A 82 5.02 19.02 1.83
CA PRO A 82 3.61 18.71 1.56
C PRO A 82 3.42 17.31 0.94
N LEU A 83 2.33 16.63 1.30
CA LEU A 83 1.96 15.37 0.66
C LEU A 83 1.15 15.66 -0.60
N ILE A 84 1.78 15.48 -1.76
CA ILE A 84 1.17 15.76 -3.07
C ILE A 84 0.63 14.46 -3.65
N GLU A 85 -0.62 14.49 -4.13
CA GLU A 85 -1.25 13.34 -4.76
C GLU A 85 -0.56 13.01 -6.10
N PRO A 86 -0.08 11.77 -6.30
CA PRO A 86 0.49 11.37 -7.58
C PRO A 86 -0.56 11.43 -8.70
N PRO A 87 -0.13 11.67 -9.95
CA PRO A 87 -1.02 11.60 -11.10
C PRO A 87 -1.72 10.23 -11.19
N THR A 88 -2.99 10.22 -11.59
CA THR A 88 -3.78 8.98 -11.71
C THR A 88 -3.11 7.94 -12.61
N THR A 89 -2.44 8.36 -13.68
CA THR A 89 -1.70 7.47 -14.59
C THR A 89 -0.54 6.75 -13.89
N GLU A 90 0.17 7.43 -13.00
CA GLU A 90 1.23 6.83 -12.20
C GLU A 90 0.68 5.83 -11.17
N LEU A 91 -0.44 6.17 -10.54
CA LEU A 91 -1.14 5.26 -9.62
C LEU A 91 -1.58 3.99 -10.36
N ILE A 92 -2.23 4.12 -11.51
CA ILE A 92 -2.65 2.97 -12.33
C ILE A 92 -1.44 2.09 -12.66
N ALA A 93 -0.35 2.70 -13.16
CA ALA A 93 0.86 1.96 -13.51
C ALA A 93 1.49 1.27 -12.28
N ALA A 94 1.47 1.91 -11.11
CA ALA A 94 1.98 1.33 -9.87
C ALA A 94 1.15 0.11 -9.43
N PHE A 95 -0.18 0.23 -9.42
CA PHE A 95 -1.07 -0.88 -9.08
C PHE A 95 -0.98 -2.03 -10.07
N SER A 96 -0.89 -1.76 -11.38
CA SER A 96 -0.71 -2.79 -12.40
C SER A 96 0.62 -3.53 -12.24
N ARG A 97 1.73 -2.81 -12.00
CA ARG A 97 3.04 -3.43 -11.75
C ARG A 97 3.02 -4.28 -10.49
N ALA A 98 2.43 -3.77 -9.41
CA ALA A 98 2.30 -4.52 -8.16
C ALA A 98 1.50 -5.82 -8.39
N ALA A 99 0.37 -5.76 -9.10
CA ALA A 99 -0.42 -6.95 -9.40
C ALA A 99 0.39 -8.05 -10.11
N VAL A 100 1.16 -7.69 -11.15
CA VAL A 100 2.03 -8.65 -11.86
C VAL A 100 3.10 -9.23 -10.94
N MET A 101 3.83 -8.38 -10.22
CA MET A 101 4.93 -8.81 -9.36
C MET A 101 4.43 -9.69 -8.20
N GLN A 102 3.26 -9.40 -7.67
CA GLN A 102 2.61 -10.19 -6.62
C GLN A 102 2.20 -11.58 -7.11
N MET A 103 1.75 -11.71 -8.37
CA MET A 103 1.42 -13.01 -8.98
C MET A 103 2.68 -13.84 -9.28
N VAL A 104 3.77 -13.20 -9.72
CA VAL A 104 5.03 -13.91 -10.00
C VAL A 104 5.71 -14.34 -8.70
N GLY A 105 5.63 -13.53 -7.64
CA GLY A 105 6.16 -13.86 -6.32
C GLY A 105 5.48 -15.05 -5.65
N THR A 106 4.19 -15.29 -5.91
CA THR A 106 3.46 -16.47 -5.38
C THR A 106 3.68 -17.73 -6.22
N LEU A 107 4.06 -17.62 -7.50
CA LEU A 107 4.36 -18.75 -8.38
C LEU A 107 5.79 -19.31 -8.22
N GLY A 108 6.66 -18.63 -7.46
CA GLY A 108 8.04 -19.03 -7.22
C GLY A 108 8.27 -20.07 -6.11
N CYS A 109 7.21 -20.53 -5.44
CA CYS A 109 7.27 -21.58 -4.43
C CYS A 109 6.52 -22.83 -4.91
N HIS A 110 7.17 -23.61 -5.76
CA HIS A 110 6.82 -25.01 -6.04
C HIS A 110 8.09 -25.87 -5.98
#